data_AF-A0A952SKW0-F1
#
_entry.id   AF-A0A952SKW0-F1
#
_cell.length_a   1.000
_cell.length_b   1.000
_cell.length_c   1.000
_cell.angle_alpha   90.00
_cell.angle_beta   90.00
_cell.angle_gamma   90.00
#
_symmetry.space_group_name_H-M   'P 1'
#
loop_
_entity.id
_entity.type
_entity.pdbx_description
1 polymer ?
#
loop_
_entity_poly.entity_id
_entity_poly.type
_entity_poly.pdbx_seq_one_letter_code
_entity_poly.pdbx_strand_id
1 'polypeptide(L)'
;GLIKEGNDVIILSDILGLEDHLGDMDFKVCGTKNGVTALQMDIKIGGITTALMQQALEQARSGRLHILSRMSNALQGPRTDLSPFAPRIHTMKVKQDKIRDIIGQGGKTIRGIQADCGVKISVEDSGIVTIASSDGESLQKAKDIINRLTEEVEVGKVYSGTVRKIMDFGAFVEVLPGTDGLVHISQLAHHRVKSVSDEVAEGDQILVKVLEIDKQGKIRLSRKETMPAPTTSGAPDPAGG
;
A
#
# COMPACT_ATOMS: atom_id res chain seq x y z
N GLY A 1 44.24 -12.35 -1.21
CA GLY A 1 45.47 -11.81 -1.85
C GLY A 1 46.30 -12.94 -2.36
N LEU A 2 47.32 -12.63 -3.15
CA LEU A 2 48.22 -13.61 -3.74
C LEU A 2 49.63 -13.03 -3.78
N ILE A 3 50.61 -13.87 -3.42
CA ILE A 3 52.04 -13.59 -3.52
C ILE A 3 52.64 -14.66 -4.44
N LYS A 4 53.46 -14.24 -5.40
CA LYS A 4 54.08 -15.12 -6.39
C LYS A 4 55.56 -14.76 -6.58
N GLU A 5 56.43 -15.70 -6.26
CA GLU A 5 57.88 -15.58 -6.48
C GLU A 5 58.34 -16.73 -7.42
N GLY A 6 58.72 -16.39 -8.65
CA GLY A 6 59.05 -17.40 -9.65
C GLY A 6 57.87 -18.34 -9.94
N ASN A 7 58.02 -19.62 -9.57
CA ASN A 7 56.99 -20.65 -9.69
C ASN A 7 56.20 -20.89 -8.39
N ASP A 8 56.67 -20.35 -7.25
CA ASP A 8 56.02 -20.52 -5.96
C ASP A 8 54.88 -19.51 -5.82
N VAL A 9 53.72 -20.01 -5.40
CA VAL A 9 52.51 -19.20 -5.26
C VAL A 9 51.85 -19.46 -3.92
N ILE A 10 51.51 -18.39 -3.21
CA ILE A 10 50.79 -18.43 -1.95
C ILE A 10 49.50 -17.63 -2.09
N ILE A 11 48.37 -18.25 -1.76
CA ILE A 11 47.06 -17.61 -1.74
C ILE A 11 46.72 -17.29 -0.27
N LEU A 12 46.50 -16.01 0.00
CA LEU A 12 46.18 -15.47 1.32
C LEU A 12 44.67 -15.21 1.45
N SER A 13 44.10 -15.64 2.58
CA SER A 13 42.71 -15.37 2.97
C SER A 13 42.63 -14.26 4.01
N ASP A 14 41.62 -13.40 3.90
CA ASP A 14 41.37 -12.30 4.85
C ASP A 14 42.60 -11.42 5.09
N ILE A 15 43.12 -10.87 3.99
CA ILE A 15 44.40 -10.15 3.98
C ILE A 15 44.34 -8.87 4.81
N LEU A 16 45.45 -8.58 5.48
CA LEU A 16 45.71 -7.33 6.16
C LEU A 16 46.19 -6.26 5.16
N GLY A 17 46.17 -4.99 5.58
CA GLY A 17 46.64 -3.88 4.74
C GLY A 17 48.11 -4.00 4.30
N LEU A 18 48.98 -4.57 5.14
CA LEU A 18 50.39 -4.83 4.77
C LEU A 18 50.51 -5.94 3.73
N GLU A 19 49.67 -6.98 3.82
CA GLU A 19 49.66 -8.09 2.87
C GLU A 19 49.05 -7.68 1.52
N ASP A 20 48.11 -6.73 1.50
CA ASP A 20 47.60 -6.10 0.29
C ASP A 20 48.66 -5.22 -0.39
N HIS A 21 49.42 -4.44 0.40
CA HIS A 21 50.51 -3.60 -0.11
C HIS A 21 51.62 -4.43 -0.76
N LEU A 22 52.03 -5.52 -0.11
CA LEU A 22 53.11 -6.40 -0.56
C LEU A 22 52.65 -7.48 -1.57
N GLY A 23 51.34 -7.70 -1.69
CA GLY A 23 50.77 -8.73 -2.56
C GLY A 23 50.79 -8.35 -4.04
N ASP A 24 51.01 -9.35 -4.88
CA ASP A 24 51.08 -9.25 -6.34
C ASP A 24 49.69 -9.19 -7.01
N MET A 25 48.67 -9.67 -6.29
CA MET A 25 47.28 -9.52 -6.68
C MET A 25 46.41 -9.46 -5.43
N ASP A 26 45.47 -8.53 -5.45
CA ASP A 26 44.40 -8.42 -4.48
C ASP A 26 43.06 -8.64 -5.17
N PHE A 27 42.15 -9.31 -4.46
CA PHE A 27 40.82 -9.54 -4.98
C PHE A 27 39.84 -9.67 -3.83
N LYS A 28 38.63 -9.18 -4.10
CA LYS A 28 37.51 -9.14 -3.15
C LYS A 28 36.38 -9.97 -3.76
N VAL A 29 35.90 -10.97 -3.03
CA VAL A 29 34.83 -11.87 -3.47
C VAL A 29 33.65 -11.80 -2.51
N CYS A 30 32.55 -11.23 -2.97
CA CYS A 30 31.31 -11.10 -2.21
C CYS A 30 30.24 -12.04 -2.78
N GLY A 31 29.37 -12.58 -1.92
CA GLY A 31 28.35 -13.51 -2.39
C GLY A 31 27.49 -14.11 -1.30
N THR A 32 26.55 -14.94 -1.73
CA THR A 32 25.70 -15.76 -0.87
C THR A 32 26.25 -17.19 -0.77
N LYS A 33 25.51 -18.07 -0.11
CA LYS A 33 25.78 -19.52 -0.11
C LYS A 33 25.67 -20.13 -1.52
N ASN A 34 24.86 -19.52 -2.39
CA ASN A 34 24.51 -20.06 -3.71
C ASN A 34 25.40 -19.54 -4.83
N GLY A 35 26.14 -18.44 -4.62
CA GLY A 35 26.94 -17.86 -5.69
C GLY A 35 27.62 -16.54 -5.31
N VAL A 36 28.42 -16.05 -6.25
CA VAL A 36 29.12 -14.76 -6.16
C VAL A 36 28.17 -13.66 -6.64
N THR A 37 28.07 -12.58 -5.88
CA THR A 37 27.26 -11.39 -6.23
C THR A 37 28.13 -10.24 -6.73
N ALA A 38 29.39 -10.17 -6.27
CA ALA A 38 30.36 -9.21 -6.75
C ALA A 38 31.78 -9.78 -6.67
N LEU A 39 32.59 -9.47 -7.67
CA LEU A 39 33.99 -9.84 -7.77
C LEU A 39 34.77 -8.61 -8.22
N GLN A 40 35.78 -8.24 -7.45
CA GLN A 40 36.75 -7.20 -7.81
C GLN A 40 38.14 -7.82 -7.77
N MET A 41 38.96 -7.54 -8.78
CA MET A 41 40.33 -8.05 -8.90
C MET A 41 41.23 -6.91 -9.34
N ASP A 42 42.34 -6.74 -8.64
CA ASP A 42 43.43 -5.85 -9.02
C ASP A 42 44.72 -6.68 -9.11
N ILE A 43 45.30 -6.68 -10.30
CA ILE A 43 46.40 -7.56 -10.70
C ILE A 43 47.60 -6.67 -11.00
N LYS A 44 48.67 -6.83 -10.22
CA LYS A 44 49.88 -5.99 -10.34
C LYS A 44 50.96 -6.64 -11.19
N ILE A 45 50.87 -7.95 -11.43
CA ILE A 45 51.85 -8.74 -12.19
C ILE A 45 51.23 -9.55 -13.32
N GLY A 46 52.05 -9.95 -14.30
CA GLY A 46 51.67 -10.96 -15.30
C GLY A 46 51.78 -12.40 -14.78
N GLY A 47 51.35 -13.35 -15.60
CA GLY A 47 51.55 -14.79 -15.32
C GLY A 47 50.56 -15.42 -14.34
N ILE A 48 49.42 -14.78 -14.10
CA ILE A 48 48.30 -15.37 -13.35
C ILE A 48 47.48 -16.26 -14.30
N THR A 49 47.52 -17.57 -14.06
CA THR A 49 46.82 -18.54 -14.90
C THR A 49 45.38 -18.74 -14.46
N THR A 50 44.52 -19.21 -15.37
CA THR A 50 43.13 -19.56 -15.05
C THR A 50 43.04 -20.62 -13.95
N ALA A 51 43.95 -21.59 -13.95
CA ALA A 51 44.02 -22.62 -12.92
C ALA A 51 44.30 -22.01 -11.53
N LEU A 52 45.21 -21.05 -11.46
CA LEU A 52 45.52 -20.34 -10.22
C LEU A 52 44.34 -19.48 -9.73
N MET A 53 43.65 -18.79 -10.64
CA MET A 53 42.44 -18.04 -10.30
C MET A 53 41.33 -18.95 -9.77
N GLN A 54 41.16 -20.15 -10.35
CA GLN A 54 40.18 -21.12 -9.88
C GLN A 54 40.49 -21.58 -8.45
N GLN A 55 41.75 -21.85 -8.14
CA GLN A 55 42.19 -22.19 -6.77
C GLN A 55 41.93 -21.03 -5.80
N ALA A 56 42.29 -19.81 -6.19
CA ALA A 56 42.08 -18.61 -5.38
C ALA A 56 40.59 -18.35 -5.09
N LEU A 57 39.73 -18.54 -6.08
CA LEU A 57 38.28 -18.41 -5.92
C LEU A 57 37.67 -19.53 -5.06
N GLU A 58 38.20 -20.75 -5.11
CA GLU A 58 37.74 -21.85 -4.26
C GLU A 58 38.12 -21.64 -2.78
N GLN A 59 39.34 -21.15 -2.53
CA GLN A 59 39.76 -20.74 -1.19
C GLN A 59 38.90 -19.57 -0.68
N ALA A 60 38.62 -18.58 -1.54
CA ALA A 60 37.71 -17.47 -1.21
C ALA A 60 36.27 -17.93 -0.97
N ARG A 61 35.78 -18.95 -1.70
CA ARG A 61 34.46 -19.56 -1.46
C ARG A 61 34.40 -20.17 -0.07
N SER A 62 35.42 -20.94 0.31
CA SER A 62 35.53 -21.56 1.63
C SER A 62 35.55 -20.52 2.76
N GLY A 63 36.37 -19.47 2.61
CA GLY A 63 36.39 -18.34 3.55
C GLY A 63 35.06 -17.59 3.64
N ARG A 64 34.41 -17.31 2.49
CA ARG A 64 33.09 -16.67 2.45
C ARG A 64 32.03 -17.49 3.19
N LEU A 65 31.97 -18.80 2.95
CA LEU A 65 31.01 -19.68 3.63
C LEU A 65 31.29 -19.75 5.14
N HIS A 66 32.56 -19.73 5.54
CA HIS A 66 32.94 -19.65 6.94
C HIS A 66 32.37 -18.37 7.60
N ILE A 67 32.61 -17.20 7.00
CA ILE A 67 32.12 -15.91 7.52
C ILE A 67 30.57 -15.89 7.55
N LEU A 68 29.91 -16.32 6.47
CA LEU A 68 28.44 -16.39 6.42
C LEU A 68 27.85 -17.30 7.50
N SER A 69 28.54 -18.38 7.86
CA SER A 69 28.10 -19.26 8.96
C SER A 69 28.15 -18.55 10.31
N ARG A 70 29.21 -17.76 10.56
CA ARG A 70 29.34 -16.95 11.78
C ARG A 70 28.28 -15.85 11.83
N MET A 71 28.01 -15.19 10.71
CA MET A 71 26.93 -14.20 10.60
C MET A 71 25.55 -14.81 10.87
N SER A 72 25.30 -16.00 10.32
CA SER A 72 24.02 -16.72 10.49
C SER A 72 23.75 -17.11 11.94
N ASN A 73 24.80 -17.36 12.74
CA ASN A 73 24.67 -17.63 14.17
C ASN A 73 24.21 -16.40 14.96
N ALA A 74 24.51 -15.19 14.48
CA ALA A 74 24.05 -13.95 15.11
C ALA A 74 22.65 -13.54 14.63
N LEU A 75 22.35 -13.73 13.34
CA LEU A 75 21.06 -13.39 12.75
C LEU A 75 20.73 -14.37 11.61
N GLN A 76 19.74 -15.24 11.85
CA GLN A 76 19.37 -16.31 10.90
C GLN A 76 18.58 -15.82 9.69
N GLY A 77 17.95 -14.65 9.79
CA GLY A 77 17.16 -14.08 8.71
C GLY A 77 16.71 -12.65 8.99
N PRO A 78 16.02 -12.01 8.04
CA PRO A 78 15.42 -10.68 8.25
C PRO A 78 14.48 -10.71 9.46
N ARG A 79 14.47 -9.63 10.24
CA ARG A 79 13.51 -9.47 11.34
C ARG A 79 12.10 -9.32 10.76
N THR A 80 11.11 -9.90 11.44
CA THR A 80 9.68 -9.77 11.07
C THR A 80 9.21 -8.34 11.20
N ASP A 81 9.71 -7.64 12.23
CA ASP A 81 9.30 -6.30 12.57
C ASP A 81 10.46 -5.31 12.45
N LEU A 82 10.14 -4.17 11.85
CA LEU A 82 11.01 -3.00 11.85
C LEU A 82 11.15 -2.43 13.26
N SER A 83 12.30 -1.82 13.54
CA SER A 83 12.55 -1.11 14.79
C SER A 83 11.42 -0.11 15.09
N PRO A 84 10.98 0.05 16.35
CA PRO A 84 9.97 1.04 16.72
C PRO A 84 10.36 2.48 16.35
N PHE A 85 11.66 2.76 16.31
CA PHE A 85 12.20 4.08 15.98
C PHE A 85 12.56 4.24 14.49
N ALA A 86 12.51 3.14 13.72
CA ALA A 86 12.75 3.22 12.30
C ALA A 86 11.53 3.82 11.60
N PRO A 87 11.71 4.76 10.65
CA PRO A 87 10.63 5.22 9.80
C PRO A 87 9.95 4.03 9.11
N ARG A 88 8.67 3.86 9.39
CA ARG A 88 7.81 2.90 8.72
C ARG A 88 7.35 3.54 7.43
N ILE A 89 7.68 2.88 6.32
CA ILE A 89 7.19 3.23 5.00
C ILE A 89 6.09 2.25 4.67
N HIS A 90 4.89 2.76 4.42
CA HIS A 90 3.78 1.98 3.91
C HIS A 90 3.43 2.44 2.51
N THR A 91 3.29 1.48 1.62
CA THR A 91 2.88 1.72 0.24
C THR A 91 1.53 1.08 0.00
N MET A 92 0.60 1.84 -0.55
CA MET A 92 -0.72 1.39 -0.95
C MET A 92 -1.01 1.85 -2.38
N LYS A 93 -1.86 1.09 -3.08
CA LYS A 93 -2.27 1.42 -4.44
C LYS A 93 -3.70 1.94 -4.43
N VAL A 94 -3.91 3.11 -5.03
CA VAL A 94 -5.22 3.75 -5.21
C VAL A 94 -5.51 3.89 -6.70
N LYS A 95 -6.78 4.10 -7.05
CA LYS A 95 -7.14 4.36 -8.45
C LYS A 95 -6.70 5.75 -8.87
N GLN A 96 -6.34 5.91 -10.14
CA GLN A 96 -5.75 7.15 -10.66
C GLN A 96 -6.71 8.35 -10.61
N ASP A 97 -8.00 8.11 -10.78
CA ASP A 97 -9.06 9.11 -10.65
C ASP A 97 -9.13 9.69 -9.23
N LYS A 98 -8.83 8.88 -8.21
CA LYS A 98 -8.83 9.28 -6.80
C LYS A 98 -7.58 10.02 -6.33
N ILE A 99 -6.53 10.08 -7.15
CA ILE A 99 -5.31 10.85 -6.83
C ILE A 99 -5.65 12.33 -6.58
N ARG A 100 -6.60 12.88 -7.36
CA ARG A 100 -7.03 14.28 -7.22
C ARG A 100 -7.67 14.55 -5.86
N ASP A 101 -8.42 13.59 -5.33
CA ASP A 101 -9.11 13.70 -4.04
C ASP A 101 -8.10 13.69 -2.88
N ILE A 102 -7.05 12.88 -2.99
CA ILE A 102 -5.96 12.82 -2.00
C ILE A 102 -5.14 14.11 -2.00
N ILE A 103 -4.75 14.61 -3.17
CA ILE A 103 -3.96 15.85 -3.29
C ILE A 103 -4.81 17.06 -2.86
N GLY A 104 -6.07 17.09 -3.31
CA GLY A 104 -6.96 18.23 -3.18
C GLY A 104 -6.55 19.43 -4.04
N GLN A 105 -7.34 20.49 -3.99
CA GLN A 105 -7.05 21.72 -4.76
C GLN A 105 -5.71 22.33 -4.31
N GLY A 106 -4.73 22.39 -5.22
CA GLY A 106 -3.41 22.95 -4.95
C GLY A 106 -2.58 22.22 -3.88
N GLY A 107 -2.90 20.96 -3.58
CA GLY A 107 -2.21 20.19 -2.54
C GLY A 107 -2.68 20.48 -1.12
N LYS A 108 -3.84 21.14 -0.93
CA LYS A 108 -4.33 21.51 0.40
C LYS A 108 -4.67 20.29 1.25
N THR A 109 -5.30 19.26 0.68
CA THR A 109 -5.73 18.07 1.42
C THR A 109 -4.53 17.26 1.89
N ILE A 110 -3.61 16.92 0.99
CA ILE A 110 -2.40 16.16 1.34
C ILE A 110 -1.56 16.89 2.40
N ARG A 111 -1.37 18.22 2.27
CA ARG A 111 -0.64 19.01 3.28
C ARG A 111 -1.36 19.04 4.63
N GLY A 112 -2.69 19.08 4.63
CA GLY A 112 -3.49 18.96 5.85
C GLY A 112 -3.26 17.64 6.56
N ILE A 113 -3.35 16.51 5.83
CA ILE A 113 -3.11 15.18 6.40
C ILE A 113 -1.68 15.06 6.95
N GLN A 114 -0.69 15.58 6.22
CA GLN A 114 0.70 15.57 6.67
C GLN A 114 0.91 16.41 7.94
N ALA A 115 0.27 17.57 8.05
CA ALA A 115 0.36 18.43 9.23
C ALA A 115 -0.37 17.82 10.43
N ASP A 116 -1.57 17.28 10.24
CA ASP A 116 -2.41 16.74 11.30
C ASP A 116 -1.85 15.43 11.87
N CYS A 117 -1.29 14.58 11.01
CA CYS A 117 -0.76 13.28 11.42
C CYS A 117 0.75 13.28 11.65
N GLY A 118 1.48 14.33 11.24
CA GLY A 118 2.95 14.38 11.34
C GLY A 118 3.64 13.37 10.42
N VAL A 119 3.05 13.06 9.26
CA VAL A 119 3.56 12.04 8.32
C VAL A 119 4.06 12.67 7.03
N LYS A 120 4.88 11.92 6.28
CA LYS A 120 5.28 12.28 4.91
C LYS A 120 4.51 11.43 3.91
N ILE A 121 3.71 12.07 3.05
CA ILE A 121 2.93 11.38 2.02
C ILE A 121 3.50 11.76 0.65
N SER A 122 3.69 10.76 -0.21
CA SER A 122 4.06 10.91 -1.60
C SER A 122 3.03 10.17 -2.46
N VAL A 123 2.54 10.82 -3.51
CA VAL A 123 1.59 10.22 -4.45
C VAL A 123 2.20 10.26 -5.83
N GLU A 124 2.27 9.11 -6.49
CA GLU A 124 2.72 8.97 -7.87
C GLU A 124 1.53 8.92 -8.83
N ASP A 125 1.75 9.35 -10.08
CA ASP A 125 0.75 9.29 -11.16
C ASP A 125 0.31 7.84 -11.49
N SER A 126 1.12 6.86 -11.08
CA SER A 126 0.81 5.43 -11.16
C SER A 126 -0.31 4.98 -10.20
N GLY A 127 -0.73 5.85 -9.28
CA GLY A 127 -1.64 5.51 -8.19
C GLY A 127 -0.94 4.89 -6.98
N ILE A 128 0.39 4.92 -6.94
CA ILE A 128 1.15 4.47 -5.76
C ILE A 128 1.20 5.61 -4.75
N VAL A 129 0.66 5.36 -3.56
CA VAL A 129 0.69 6.27 -2.42
C VAL A 129 1.63 5.70 -1.37
N THR A 130 2.66 6.46 -1.03
CA THR A 130 3.65 6.09 -0.01
C THR A 130 3.51 7.02 1.19
N ILE A 131 3.30 6.43 2.36
CA ILE A 131 3.17 7.12 3.65
C ILE A 131 4.36 6.71 4.51
N ALA A 132 5.15 7.68 4.94
CA ALA A 132 6.31 7.48 5.81
C ALA A 132 6.10 8.19 7.16
N SER A 133 6.33 7.46 8.25
CA SER A 133 6.19 7.96 9.62
C SER A 133 7.16 7.23 10.53
N SER A 134 7.77 7.92 11.51
CA SER A 134 8.50 7.29 12.61
C SER A 134 7.58 6.67 13.66
N ASP A 135 6.32 7.11 13.72
CA ASP A 135 5.31 6.59 14.64
C ASP A 135 4.27 5.73 13.91
N GLY A 136 3.97 4.56 14.48
CA GLY A 136 2.99 3.62 13.94
C GLY A 136 1.54 4.12 14.07
N GLU A 137 1.20 4.86 15.13
CA GLU A 137 -0.16 5.39 15.30
C GLU A 137 -0.46 6.49 14.29
N SER A 138 0.45 7.46 14.15
CA SER A 138 0.38 8.48 13.09
C SER A 138 0.27 7.89 11.69
N LEU A 139 1.02 6.82 11.41
CA LEU A 139 0.93 6.09 10.15
C LEU A 139 -0.47 5.53 9.94
N GLN A 140 -1.05 4.90 10.96
CA GLN A 140 -2.37 4.28 10.86
C GLN A 140 -3.47 5.33 10.67
N LYS A 141 -3.42 6.45 11.41
CA LYS A 141 -4.35 7.57 11.24
C LYS A 141 -4.31 8.11 9.81
N ALA A 142 -3.12 8.32 9.26
CA ALA A 142 -2.98 8.80 7.88
C ALA A 142 -3.51 7.80 6.85
N LYS A 143 -3.27 6.50 7.05
CA LYS A 143 -3.85 5.44 6.20
C LYS A 143 -5.36 5.47 6.25
N ASP A 144 -5.96 5.57 7.43
CA ASP A 144 -7.42 5.55 7.59
C ASP A 144 -8.08 6.76 6.91
N ILE A 145 -7.45 7.93 7.00
CA ILE A 145 -7.91 9.13 6.28
C ILE A 145 -7.84 8.93 4.77
N ILE A 146 -6.71 8.44 4.26
CA ILE A 146 -6.54 8.20 2.81
C ILE A 146 -7.53 7.14 2.33
N ASN A 147 -7.69 6.03 3.06
CA ASN A 147 -8.65 4.98 2.75
C ASN A 147 -10.06 5.54 2.62
N ARG A 148 -10.50 6.41 3.55
CA ARG A 148 -11.81 7.06 3.50
C ARG A 148 -11.98 8.00 2.31
N LEU A 149 -10.94 8.74 1.93
CA LEU A 149 -10.97 9.61 0.75
C LEU A 149 -11.02 8.81 -0.57
N THR A 150 -10.45 7.61 -0.56
CA THR A 150 -10.39 6.72 -1.72
C THR A 150 -11.46 5.63 -1.72
N GLU A 151 -12.29 5.59 -0.68
CA GLU A 151 -13.33 4.57 -0.54
C GLU A 151 -14.35 4.77 -1.66
N GLU A 152 -14.68 3.66 -2.32
CA GLU A 152 -15.67 3.68 -3.38
C GLU A 152 -17.01 3.20 -2.87
N VAL A 153 -18.04 3.84 -3.40
CA VAL A 153 -19.41 3.43 -3.19
C VAL A 153 -19.64 2.15 -3.99
N GLU A 154 -19.83 1.04 -3.29
CA GLU A 154 -20.19 -0.25 -3.90
C GLU A 154 -21.70 -0.38 -4.16
N VAL A 155 -22.06 -0.87 -5.35
CA VAL A 155 -23.45 -1.21 -5.69
C VAL A 155 -23.97 -2.29 -4.75
N GLY A 156 -25.16 -2.09 -4.19
CA GLY A 156 -25.82 -3.01 -3.28
C GLY A 156 -25.49 -2.81 -1.80
N LYS A 157 -24.45 -2.03 -1.46
CA LYS A 157 -24.10 -1.71 -0.07
C LYS A 157 -25.01 -0.60 0.47
N VAL A 158 -25.35 -0.69 1.75
CA VAL A 158 -26.15 0.30 2.47
C VAL A 158 -25.21 1.27 3.18
N TYR A 159 -25.43 2.56 3.00
CA TYR A 159 -24.68 3.64 3.62
C TYR A 159 -25.59 4.51 4.47
N SER A 160 -25.06 5.05 5.56
CA SER A 160 -25.71 6.12 6.33
C SER A 160 -25.24 7.44 5.76
N GLY A 161 -26.09 8.10 4.98
CA GLY A 161 -25.76 9.34 4.29
C GLY A 161 -26.51 10.54 4.85
N THR A 162 -25.97 11.74 4.64
CA THR A 162 -26.60 12.99 5.09
C THR A 162 -27.21 13.74 3.90
N VAL A 163 -28.46 14.18 4.01
CA VAL A 163 -29.15 14.94 2.96
C VAL A 163 -28.50 16.32 2.82
N ARG A 164 -27.86 16.57 1.68
CA ARG A 164 -27.21 17.85 1.38
C ARG A 164 -28.16 18.87 0.76
N LYS A 165 -29.04 18.40 -0.12
CA LYS A 165 -29.94 19.27 -0.89
C LYS A 165 -31.18 18.54 -1.34
N ILE A 166 -32.33 19.20 -1.28
CA ILE A 166 -33.60 18.67 -1.77
C ILE A 166 -33.99 19.37 -3.09
N MET A 167 -34.53 18.60 -4.03
CA MET A 167 -35.09 19.06 -5.29
C MET A 167 -36.48 18.43 -5.50
N ASP A 168 -37.28 18.98 -6.42
CA ASP A 168 -38.65 18.51 -6.69
C ASP A 168 -38.71 17.04 -7.14
N PHE A 169 -37.64 16.54 -7.77
CA PHE A 169 -37.57 15.17 -8.31
C PHE A 169 -36.75 14.20 -7.44
N GLY A 170 -36.14 14.66 -6.35
CA GLY A 170 -35.31 13.81 -5.48
C GLY A 170 -34.46 14.56 -4.47
N ALA A 171 -33.70 13.81 -3.67
CA ALA A 171 -32.78 14.33 -2.67
C ALA A 171 -31.34 13.92 -2.98
N PHE A 172 -30.40 14.85 -2.83
CA PHE A 172 -28.96 14.58 -2.88
C PHE A 172 -28.47 14.21 -1.49
N VAL A 173 -27.87 13.03 -1.38
CA VAL A 173 -27.40 12.45 -0.13
C VAL A 173 -25.90 12.18 -0.25
N GLU A 174 -25.12 12.75 0.65
CA GLU A 174 -23.69 12.48 0.74
C GLU A 174 -23.47 11.17 1.51
N VAL A 175 -22.92 10.16 0.83
CA VAL A 175 -22.70 8.81 1.39
C VAL A 175 -21.26 8.58 1.85
N LEU A 176 -20.31 9.24 1.20
CA LEU A 176 -18.90 9.30 1.56
C LEU A 176 -18.41 10.74 1.35
N PRO A 177 -17.33 11.18 2.04
CA PRO A 177 -16.83 12.54 1.90
C PRO A 177 -16.60 12.93 0.44
N GLY A 178 -17.34 13.94 -0.05
CA GLY A 178 -17.25 14.42 -1.44
C GLY A 178 -17.91 13.50 -2.48
N THR A 179 -18.67 12.49 -2.06
CA THR A 179 -19.42 11.59 -2.94
C THR A 179 -20.92 11.68 -2.68
N ASP A 180 -21.61 12.36 -3.59
CA ASP A 180 -23.06 12.56 -3.55
C ASP A 180 -23.80 11.54 -4.43
N GLY A 181 -24.91 11.02 -3.93
CA GLY A 181 -25.86 10.22 -4.72
C GLY A 181 -27.25 10.83 -4.74
N LEU A 182 -28.02 10.51 -5.78
CA LEU A 182 -29.39 10.98 -5.96
C LEU A 182 -30.38 9.89 -5.54
N VAL A 183 -31.24 10.21 -4.59
CA VAL A 183 -32.45 9.42 -4.29
C VAL A 183 -33.60 10.04 -5.10
N HIS A 184 -34.10 9.32 -6.10
CA HIS A 184 -35.26 9.76 -6.88
C HIS A 184 -36.54 9.69 -6.03
N ILE A 185 -37.52 10.57 -6.27
CA ILE A 185 -38.79 10.62 -5.51
C ILE A 185 -39.52 9.26 -5.41
N SER A 186 -39.43 8.44 -6.45
CA SER A 186 -40.02 7.09 -6.47
C SER A 186 -39.29 6.04 -5.61
N GLN A 187 -38.08 6.36 -5.14
CA GLN A 187 -37.21 5.49 -4.35
C GLN A 187 -37.06 5.97 -2.90
N LEU A 188 -37.81 7.00 -2.50
CA LEU A 188 -37.82 7.53 -1.12
C LEU A 188 -38.63 6.65 -0.15
N ALA A 189 -39.78 6.14 -0.57
CA ALA A 189 -40.67 5.35 0.29
C ALA A 189 -41.48 4.30 -0.51
N HIS A 190 -42.16 3.39 0.20
CA HIS A 190 -43.02 2.37 -0.43
C HIS A 190 -44.34 2.94 -0.98
N HIS A 191 -44.85 4.02 -0.39
CA HIS A 191 -46.06 4.73 -0.82
C HIS A 191 -45.76 5.82 -1.86
N ARG A 192 -46.82 6.33 -2.49
CA ARG A 192 -46.69 7.41 -3.48
C ARG A 192 -46.43 8.74 -2.75
N VAL A 193 -45.18 9.18 -2.79
CA VAL A 193 -44.72 10.45 -2.23
C VAL A 193 -45.17 11.61 -3.13
N LYS A 194 -45.75 12.67 -2.55
CA LYS A 194 -46.19 13.87 -3.27
C LYS A 194 -45.08 14.91 -3.36
N SER A 195 -44.36 15.14 -2.27
CA SER A 195 -43.17 15.99 -2.22
C SER A 195 -42.03 15.30 -1.48
N VAL A 196 -40.79 15.49 -1.93
CA VAL A 196 -39.59 14.95 -1.26
C VAL A 196 -39.47 15.52 0.16
N SER A 197 -39.89 16.77 0.36
CA SER A 197 -39.89 17.48 1.63
C SER A 197 -40.73 16.81 2.72
N ASP A 198 -41.70 15.97 2.32
CA ASP A 198 -42.59 15.29 3.26
C ASP A 198 -41.89 14.12 3.96
N GLU A 199 -40.80 13.60 3.37
CA GLU A 199 -40.12 12.38 3.83
C GLU A 199 -38.71 12.64 4.39
N VAL A 200 -38.04 13.70 3.94
CA VAL A 200 -36.67 14.04 4.33
C VAL A 200 -36.48 15.55 4.40
N ALA A 201 -35.67 16.01 5.35
CA ALA A 201 -35.20 17.39 5.45
C ALA A 201 -33.72 17.53 5.09
N GLU A 202 -33.28 18.73 4.72
CA GLU A 202 -31.85 19.02 4.55
C GLU A 202 -31.14 18.88 5.91
N GLY A 203 -30.03 18.14 5.92
CA GLY A 203 -29.29 17.79 7.13
C GLY A 203 -29.69 16.46 7.78
N ASP A 204 -30.76 15.79 7.34
CA ASP A 204 -31.16 14.51 7.89
C ASP A 204 -30.17 13.39 7.55
N GLN A 205 -29.92 12.51 8.53
CA GLN A 205 -29.20 11.26 8.31
C GLN A 205 -30.18 10.14 7.94
N ILE A 206 -30.01 9.56 6.76
CA ILE A 206 -30.85 8.48 6.24
C ILE A 206 -30.02 7.30 5.75
N LEU A 207 -30.57 6.09 5.90
CA LEU A 207 -29.99 4.88 5.35
C LEU A 207 -30.41 4.73 3.89
N VAL A 208 -29.43 4.61 3.00
CA VAL A 208 -29.63 4.52 1.55
C VAL A 208 -28.80 3.38 0.98
N LYS A 209 -29.40 2.60 0.07
CA LYS A 209 -28.73 1.54 -0.68
C LYS A 209 -28.36 2.03 -2.07
N VAL A 210 -27.18 1.66 -2.52
CA VAL A 210 -26.72 1.99 -3.87
C VAL A 210 -27.35 1.01 -4.87
N LEU A 211 -28.14 1.53 -5.81
CA LEU A 211 -28.77 0.71 -6.84
C LEU A 211 -27.86 0.54 -8.05
N GLU A 212 -27.26 1.63 -8.51
CA GLU A 212 -26.51 1.67 -9.76
C GLU A 212 -25.55 2.86 -9.75
N ILE A 213 -24.42 2.72 -10.45
CA ILE A 213 -23.47 3.80 -10.71
C ILE A 213 -23.38 3.94 -12.23
N ASP A 214 -23.80 5.09 -12.74
CA ASP A 214 -23.75 5.39 -14.17
C ASP A 214 -22.29 5.56 -14.64
N LYS A 215 -22.03 5.40 -15.95
CA LYS A 215 -20.70 5.60 -16.57
C LYS A 215 -20.15 7.01 -16.39
N GLN A 216 -21.00 7.98 -16.06
CA GLN A 216 -20.62 9.36 -15.71
C GLN A 216 -20.31 9.55 -14.22
N GLY A 217 -20.32 8.49 -13.40
CA GLY A 217 -20.07 8.54 -11.96
C GLY A 217 -21.27 8.99 -11.12
N LYS A 218 -22.47 9.11 -11.71
CA LYS A 218 -23.70 9.46 -10.98
C LYS A 218 -24.22 8.23 -10.23
N ILE A 219 -24.39 8.37 -8.92
CA ILE A 219 -24.81 7.29 -8.03
C ILE A 219 -26.32 7.38 -7.82
N ARG A 220 -27.04 6.30 -8.14
CA ARG A 220 -28.47 6.17 -7.86
C ARG A 220 -28.66 5.46 -6.53
N LEU A 221 -29.37 6.12 -5.63
CA LEU A 221 -29.62 5.65 -4.27
C LEU A 221 -31.10 5.31 -4.09
N SER A 222 -31.39 4.36 -3.20
CA SER A 222 -32.76 4.04 -2.77
C SER A 222 -32.84 3.95 -1.26
N ARG A 223 -33.80 4.66 -0.68
CA ARG A 223 -34.18 4.54 0.72
C ARG A 223 -35.23 3.43 0.89
N LYS A 224 -36.05 3.18 -0.13
CA LYS A 224 -37.08 2.13 -0.09
C LYS A 224 -36.48 0.73 0.19
N GLU A 225 -35.32 0.40 -0.38
CA GLU A 225 -34.69 -0.91 -0.16
C GLU A 225 -34.05 -1.09 1.22
N THR A 226 -33.93 -0.01 2.01
CA THR A 226 -33.43 -0.07 3.40
C THR A 226 -34.55 -0.10 4.42
N MET A 227 -35.81 0.11 4.00
CA MET A 227 -36.99 0.03 4.86
C MET A 227 -37.52 -1.41 4.94
N PRO A 228 -37.99 -1.86 6.11
CA PRO A 228 -38.66 -3.16 6.22
C PRO A 228 -39.89 -3.19 5.31
N ALA A 229 -40.04 -4.28 4.54
CA ALA A 229 -41.16 -4.44 3.62
C ALA A 229 -42.50 -4.30 4.36
N PRO A 230 -43.51 -3.64 3.79
CA PRO A 230 -44.83 -3.57 4.40
C PRO A 230 -45.36 -5.00 4.54
N THR A 231 -45.58 -5.43 5.78
CA THR A 231 -46.22 -6.71 6.11
C THR A 231 -47.59 -6.77 5.45
N THR A 232 -47.72 -7.56 4.39
CA THR A 232 -49.01 -8.01 3.88
C THR A 232 -49.62 -8.98 4.90
N SER A 233 -50.21 -8.47 5.97
CA SER A 233 -51.15 -9.23 6.80
C SER A 233 -52.53 -9.19 6.11
N GLY A 234 -52.70 -10.05 5.12
CA GLY A 234 -53.98 -10.34 4.49
C GLY A 234 -54.16 -11.85 4.44
N ALA A 235 -54.57 -12.43 5.56
CA ALA A 235 -55.04 -13.81 5.58
C ALA A 235 -56.27 -13.92 4.67
N PRO A 236 -56.38 -14.94 3.80
CA PRO A 236 -57.65 -15.22 3.14
C PRO A 236 -58.63 -15.81 4.16
N ASP A 237 -59.78 -15.14 4.27
CA ASP A 237 -60.95 -15.60 5.02
C ASP A 237 -61.44 -16.94 4.41
N PRO A 238 -61.73 -17.99 5.19
CA PRO A 238 -62.20 -19.26 4.66
C PRO A 238 -63.69 -19.15 4.33
N ALA A 239 -64.02 -18.86 3.07
CA ALA A 239 -65.40 -18.92 2.58
C ALA A 239 -65.74 -20.33 2.05
N GLY A 240 -66.50 -21.05 2.86
CA GLY A 240 -67.65 -21.90 2.51
C GLY A 240 -67.64 -22.76 1.23
N GLY A 241 -67.71 -24.08 1.46
CA GLY A 241 -68.14 -25.11 0.51
C GLY A 241 -68.34 -26.43 1.23
#